data_AF-A0A5J6QAD0-F1
#
_entry.id   AF-A0A5J6QAD0-F1
#
_cell.length_a   1.000
_cell.length_b   1.000
_cell.length_c   1.000
_cell.angle_alpha   90.00
_cell.angle_beta   90.00
_cell.angle_gamma   90.00
#
_symmetry.space_group_name_H-M   'P 1'
#
loop_
_entity.id
_entity.type
_entity.pdbx_description
1 polymer ?
#
loop_
_entity_poly.entity_id
_entity_poly.type
_entity_poly.pdbx_seq_one_letter_code
_entity_poly.pdbx_strand_id
1 'polypeptide(L)'
;MSAVIARLRNTVKQNWESAAVVAQKSVVYTCMGVLSVFALTACTPATEQQRNLSAAISHFSDQKYPEFKYTFVNLNNDGVDDAIVLLQGSSWCAADGCVMLVMRGVGTGFRVISKSKATLENIRLTAAHSNGWLDIIVHSDGAERLLQFDGMNYPSDPSILPAASQEQVDAAQIVLPRGQ
;
A
#
# COMPACT_ATOMS: atom_id res chain seq x y z
N MET A 1 39.24 12.51 6.56
CA MET A 1 37.84 12.60 7.06
C MET A 1 37.01 11.42 6.57
N SER A 2 37.50 10.18 6.76
CA SER A 2 36.94 8.98 6.11
C SER A 2 36.49 7.88 7.07
N ALA A 3 36.54 8.12 8.39
CA ALA A 3 36.15 7.12 9.40
C ALA A 3 34.79 7.42 10.07
N VAL A 4 34.31 8.67 10.03
CA VAL A 4 33.03 9.07 10.68
C VAL A 4 31.82 8.69 9.81
N ILE A 5 31.93 8.78 8.49
CA ILE A 5 30.85 8.43 7.55
C ILE A 5 30.58 6.92 7.51
N ALA A 6 31.61 6.09 7.72
CA ALA A 6 31.47 4.63 7.79
C ALA A 6 30.66 4.17 9.02
N ARG A 7 30.76 4.90 10.14
CA ARG A 7 30.08 4.54 11.39
C ARG A 7 28.57 4.81 11.33
N LEU A 8 28.13 5.88 10.67
CA LEU A 8 26.71 6.20 10.51
C LEU A 8 25.99 5.24 9.56
N ARG A 9 26.68 4.79 8.50
CA ARG A 9 26.13 3.82 7.54
C ARG A 9 25.90 2.43 8.19
N ASN A 10 26.65 2.11 9.24
CA ASN A 10 26.53 0.85 9.97
C ASN A 10 25.37 0.84 10.97
N THR A 11 25.08 2.00 11.60
CA THR A 11 23.97 2.12 12.57
C THR A 11 22.59 2.06 11.89
N VAL A 12 22.45 2.57 10.66
CA VAL A 12 21.17 2.48 9.90
C VAL A 12 20.88 1.05 9.44
N LYS A 13 21.91 0.27 9.03
CA LYS A 13 21.76 -1.15 8.69
C LYS A 13 21.38 -2.02 9.90
N GLN A 14 21.98 -1.77 11.07
CA GLN A 14 21.70 -2.55 12.27
C GLN A 14 20.30 -2.31 12.87
N ASN A 15 19.73 -1.11 12.69
CA ASN A 15 18.35 -0.85 13.12
C ASN A 15 17.29 -1.48 12.19
N TRP A 16 17.65 -1.79 10.95
CA TRP A 16 16.76 -2.45 9.98
C TRP A 16 16.67 -3.98 10.19
N GLU A 17 17.72 -4.63 10.69
CA GLU A 17 17.74 -6.08 10.97
C GLU A 17 17.00 -6.47 12.26
N SER A 18 16.61 -5.51 13.10
CA SER A 18 15.82 -5.78 14.31
C SER A 18 14.30 -5.76 14.07
N ALA A 19 13.84 -5.27 12.90
CA ALA A 19 12.42 -5.19 12.55
C ALA A 19 11.93 -6.36 11.68
N ALA A 20 12.83 -7.18 11.15
CA ALA A 20 12.51 -8.35 10.34
C ALA A 20 13.16 -9.58 10.98
N VAL A 21 12.36 -10.37 11.69
CA VAL A 21 12.49 -11.82 11.99
C VAL A 21 11.66 -12.10 13.26
N VAL A 22 10.33 -12.08 13.10
CA VAL A 22 9.50 -13.07 13.80
C VAL A 22 9.27 -14.20 12.79
N ALA A 23 10.36 -14.91 12.50
CA ALA A 23 10.31 -16.16 11.77
C ALA A 23 9.77 -17.22 12.73
N GLN A 24 8.53 -17.61 12.45
CA GLN A 24 7.84 -18.83 12.82
C GLN A 24 8.78 -19.96 13.31
N LYS A 25 8.92 -20.10 14.63
CA LYS A 25 9.55 -21.28 15.23
C LYS A 25 8.57 -22.45 15.10
N SER A 26 8.96 -23.45 14.32
CA SER A 26 8.30 -24.75 14.22
C SER A 26 8.08 -25.35 15.62
N VAL A 27 6.83 -25.41 16.08
CA VAL A 27 6.47 -26.19 17.27
C VAL A 27 6.08 -27.58 16.80
N VAL A 28 6.95 -28.56 17.07
CA VAL A 28 6.64 -29.99 16.97
C VAL A 28 5.79 -30.33 18.19
N TYR A 29 4.50 -30.59 17.99
CA TYR A 29 3.59 -30.99 19.06
C TYR A 29 3.68 -32.50 19.29
N THR A 30 4.32 -32.92 20.38
CA THR A 30 4.22 -34.29 20.88
C THR A 30 2.92 -34.44 21.66
N CYS A 31 2.01 -35.29 21.17
CA CYS A 31 0.78 -35.68 21.86
C CYS A 31 1.09 -36.41 23.17
N MET A 32 1.02 -35.75 24.32
CA MET A 32 0.76 -36.37 25.62
C MET A 32 0.19 -35.32 26.57
N GLY A 33 -1.06 -35.55 26.99
CA GLY A 33 -1.96 -34.50 27.46
C GLY A 33 -1.72 -33.99 28.88
N VAL A 34 -2.11 -32.73 29.09
CA VAL A 34 -2.70 -32.20 30.33
C VAL A 34 -3.66 -31.07 29.95
N LEU A 35 -4.91 -31.16 30.44
CA LEU A 35 -5.92 -30.11 30.40
C LEU A 35 -5.41 -28.82 31.06
N SER A 36 -5.08 -27.80 30.26
CA SER A 36 -4.98 -26.41 30.73
C SER A 36 -5.33 -25.47 29.59
N VAL A 37 -6.55 -24.95 29.69
CA VAL A 37 -7.15 -23.97 28.78
C VAL A 37 -6.47 -22.63 28.99
N PHE A 38 -5.53 -22.27 28.12
CA PHE A 38 -5.18 -20.87 27.82
C PHE A 38 -4.61 -20.83 26.40
N ALA A 39 -5.46 -21.12 25.41
CA ALA A 39 -5.21 -20.66 24.06
C ALA A 39 -5.44 -19.15 24.05
N LEU A 40 -4.38 -18.37 24.17
CA LEU A 40 -4.42 -16.95 23.80
C LEU A 40 -4.67 -16.90 22.30
N THR A 41 -5.93 -16.77 21.92
CA THR A 41 -6.35 -16.48 20.55
C THR A 41 -5.77 -15.12 20.19
N ALA A 42 -4.62 -15.08 19.52
CA ALA A 42 -4.14 -13.88 18.87
C ALA A 42 -5.15 -13.51 17.78
N CYS A 43 -6.02 -12.55 18.08
CA CYS A 43 -6.91 -11.98 17.08
C CYS A 43 -6.04 -11.30 16.02
N THR A 44 -6.22 -11.65 14.75
CA THR A 44 -5.40 -11.25 13.63
C THR A 44 -5.81 -9.85 13.14
N PRO A 45 -5.12 -8.76 13.53
CA PRO A 45 -5.50 -7.39 13.12
C PRO A 45 -5.53 -7.22 11.60
N ALA A 46 -4.64 -7.91 10.89
CA ALA A 46 -4.60 -7.92 9.43
C ALA A 46 -5.92 -8.40 8.77
N THR A 47 -6.63 -9.34 9.40
CA THR A 47 -7.90 -9.83 8.85
C THR A 47 -9.05 -8.87 9.11
N GLU A 48 -9.02 -8.11 10.20
CA GLU A 48 -10.05 -7.10 10.49
C GLU A 48 -9.92 -5.90 9.55
N GLN A 49 -8.70 -5.37 9.40
CA GLN A 49 -8.43 -4.26 8.50
C GLN A 49 -8.83 -4.59 7.05
N GLN A 50 -8.51 -5.79 6.57
CA GLN A 50 -8.94 -6.26 5.25
C GLN A 50 -10.48 -6.35 5.13
N ARG A 51 -11.18 -6.85 6.16
CA ARG A 51 -12.65 -6.88 6.17
C ARG A 51 -13.24 -5.47 6.11
N ASN A 52 -12.70 -4.54 6.88
CA ASN A 52 -13.17 -3.15 6.91
C ASN A 52 -12.89 -2.43 5.59
N LEU A 53 -11.72 -2.68 4.97
CA LEU A 53 -11.41 -2.19 3.62
C LEU A 53 -12.42 -2.75 2.60
N SER A 54 -12.65 -4.07 2.60
CA SER A 54 -13.60 -4.70 1.69
C SER A 54 -15.00 -4.13 1.85
N ALA A 55 -15.46 -3.89 3.08
CA ALA A 55 -16.77 -3.28 3.35
C ALA A 55 -16.85 -1.84 2.83
N ALA A 56 -15.79 -1.05 3.03
CA ALA A 56 -15.72 0.32 2.52
C ALA A 56 -15.71 0.36 0.98
N ILE A 57 -15.00 -0.55 0.32
CA ILE A 57 -15.00 -0.66 -1.14
C ILE A 57 -16.37 -1.08 -1.64
N SER A 58 -17.01 -2.09 -1.03
CA SER A 58 -18.37 -2.51 -1.38
C SER A 58 -19.38 -1.36 -1.29
N HIS A 59 -19.29 -0.54 -0.24
CA HIS A 59 -20.14 0.64 -0.09
C HIS A 59 -19.86 1.70 -1.16
N PHE A 60 -18.58 1.96 -1.47
CA PHE A 60 -18.20 2.93 -2.50
C PHE A 60 -18.60 2.49 -3.91
N SER A 61 -18.42 1.21 -4.23
CA SER A 61 -18.64 0.65 -5.57
C SER A 61 -20.10 0.29 -5.85
N ASP A 62 -20.95 0.25 -4.81
CA ASP A 62 -22.29 -0.33 -4.86
C ASP A 62 -22.30 -1.78 -5.37
N GLN A 63 -21.21 -2.52 -5.11
CA GLN A 63 -21.08 -3.93 -5.47
C GLN A 63 -21.02 -4.79 -4.22
N LYS A 64 -21.82 -5.86 -4.21
CA LYS A 64 -21.82 -6.84 -3.12
C LYS A 64 -20.47 -7.55 -2.96
N TYR A 65 -19.80 -7.82 -4.08
CA TYR A 65 -18.51 -8.51 -4.12
C TYR A 65 -17.59 -7.80 -5.13
N PRO A 66 -17.00 -6.65 -4.78
CA PRO A 66 -16.09 -5.95 -5.67
C PRO A 66 -14.81 -6.77 -5.82
N GLU A 67 -14.31 -6.86 -7.05
CA GLU A 67 -12.98 -7.40 -7.31
C GLU A 67 -11.96 -6.25 -7.24
N PHE A 68 -10.89 -6.44 -6.49
CA PHE A 68 -9.86 -5.41 -6.32
C PHE A 68 -8.52 -6.02 -5.90
N LYS A 69 -7.44 -5.31 -6.25
CA LYS A 69 -6.10 -5.49 -5.67
C LYS A 69 -5.83 -4.34 -4.71
N TYR A 70 -5.05 -4.56 -3.66
CA TYR A 70 -4.75 -3.50 -2.71
C TYR A 70 -3.40 -3.69 -2.02
N THR A 71 -2.93 -2.61 -1.40
CA THR A 71 -1.80 -2.61 -0.46
C THR A 71 -2.09 -1.62 0.67
N PHE A 72 -1.62 -1.94 1.88
CA PHE A 72 -1.71 -1.06 3.04
C PHE A 72 -0.39 -0.34 3.25
N VAL A 73 -0.45 0.99 3.34
CA VAL A 73 0.71 1.85 3.58
C VAL A 73 0.25 3.10 4.31
N ASN A 74 0.97 3.53 5.34
CA ASN A 74 0.83 4.83 5.96
C ASN A 74 1.32 5.95 5.01
N LEU A 75 0.44 6.51 4.17
CA LEU A 75 0.81 7.44 3.09
C LEU A 75 1.05 8.86 3.60
N ASN A 76 0.44 9.24 4.72
CA ASN A 76 0.55 10.59 5.30
C ASN A 76 1.38 10.65 6.59
N ASN A 77 1.97 9.53 6.98
CA ASN A 77 2.77 9.36 8.18
C ASN A 77 2.05 9.68 9.51
N ASP A 78 0.72 9.51 9.58
CA ASP A 78 -0.08 9.75 10.79
C ASP A 78 -0.14 8.56 11.76
N GLY A 79 0.45 7.44 11.37
CA GLY A 79 0.54 6.21 12.17
C GLY A 79 -0.63 5.26 11.96
N VAL A 80 -1.58 5.59 11.09
CA VAL A 80 -2.65 4.73 10.62
C VAL A 80 -2.37 4.37 9.17
N ASP A 81 -2.46 3.08 8.83
CA ASP A 81 -2.28 2.65 7.44
C ASP A 81 -3.46 3.11 6.58
N ASP A 82 -3.13 3.72 5.45
CA ASP A 82 -4.02 3.99 4.33
C ASP A 82 -4.04 2.79 3.37
N ALA A 83 -4.92 2.86 2.37
CA ALA A 83 -4.98 1.84 1.33
C ALA A 83 -4.88 2.44 -0.06
N ILE A 84 -4.04 1.84 -0.90
CA ILE A 84 -4.10 2.00 -2.35
C ILE A 84 -4.85 0.80 -2.90
N VAL A 85 -5.93 1.06 -3.63
CA VAL A 85 -6.83 0.04 -4.17
C VAL A 85 -6.92 0.19 -5.67
N LEU A 86 -6.70 -0.90 -6.41
CA LEU A 86 -6.95 -0.97 -7.84
C LEU A 86 -8.18 -1.83 -8.07
N LEU A 87 -9.30 -1.20 -8.42
CA LEU A 87 -10.54 -1.90 -8.72
C LEU A 87 -10.36 -2.74 -9.99
N GLN A 88 -11.08 -3.86 -10.06
CA GLN A 88 -11.01 -4.82 -11.17
C GLN A 88 -12.39 -5.00 -11.80
N GLY A 89 -12.42 -5.59 -12.99
CA GLY A 89 -13.65 -5.89 -13.73
C GLY A 89 -14.09 -4.77 -14.67
N SER A 90 -15.00 -5.11 -15.58
CA SER A 90 -15.39 -4.26 -16.71
C SER A 90 -16.06 -2.94 -16.33
N SER A 91 -16.65 -2.84 -15.13
CA SER A 91 -17.22 -1.58 -14.61
C SER A 91 -16.16 -0.57 -14.18
N TRP A 92 -14.94 -1.03 -13.92
CA TRP A 92 -13.86 -0.22 -13.34
C TRP A 92 -12.62 -0.12 -14.23
N CYS A 93 -12.53 -0.97 -15.24
CA CYS A 93 -11.40 -1.04 -16.15
C CYS A 93 -11.83 -0.75 -17.59
N ALA A 94 -11.04 0.07 -18.26
CA ALA A 94 -11.08 0.31 -19.70
C ALA A 94 -9.71 -0.04 -20.31
N ALA A 95 -9.54 0.19 -21.61
CA ALA A 95 -8.32 -0.17 -22.34
C ALA A 95 -7.06 0.56 -21.81
N ASP A 96 -7.25 1.76 -21.27
CA ASP A 96 -6.20 2.62 -20.69
C ASP A 96 -5.91 2.34 -19.21
N GLY A 97 -6.67 1.43 -18.59
CA GLY A 97 -6.43 0.92 -17.25
C GLY A 97 -7.65 0.92 -16.35
N CYS A 98 -7.42 0.72 -15.06
CA CYS A 98 -8.47 0.59 -14.07
C CYS A 98 -8.55 1.83 -13.17
N VAL A 99 -9.66 1.96 -12.46
CA VAL A 99 -9.81 2.97 -11.41
C VAL A 99 -8.97 2.59 -10.20
N MET A 100 -8.06 3.49 -9.83
CA MET A 100 -7.33 3.45 -8.56
C MET A 100 -8.02 4.36 -7.54
N LEU A 101 -8.19 3.86 -6.33
CA LEU A 101 -8.58 4.64 -5.16
C LEU A 101 -7.40 4.80 -4.22
N VAL A 102 -7.30 5.98 -3.62
CA VAL A 102 -6.54 6.16 -2.37
C VAL A 102 -7.55 6.37 -1.26
N MET A 103 -7.49 5.51 -0.24
CA MET A 103 -8.41 5.51 0.88
C MET A 103 -7.64 5.78 2.17
N ARG A 104 -8.01 6.85 2.86
CA ARG A 104 -7.43 7.21 4.14
C ARG A 104 -7.90 6.26 5.24
N GLY A 105 -6.98 5.76 6.06
CA GLY A 105 -7.31 5.05 7.29
C GLY A 105 -7.92 6.00 8.34
N VAL A 106 -9.07 5.63 8.91
CA VAL A 106 -9.76 6.43 9.96
C VAL A 106 -10.26 5.50 11.05
N GLY A 107 -9.53 5.41 12.16
CA GLY A 107 -9.79 4.42 13.20
C GLY A 107 -9.61 3.00 12.63
N THR A 108 -10.67 2.20 12.66
CA THR A 108 -10.68 0.86 12.05
C THR A 108 -11.20 0.85 10.60
N GLY A 109 -11.69 1.97 10.09
CA GLY A 109 -12.33 2.09 8.78
C GLY A 109 -11.48 2.83 7.75
N PHE A 110 -12.06 3.04 6.57
CA PHE A 110 -11.43 3.72 5.45
C PHE A 110 -12.37 4.75 4.82
N ARG A 111 -11.82 5.89 4.39
CA ARG A 111 -12.54 6.92 3.62
C ARG A 111 -11.82 7.18 2.31
N VAL A 112 -12.53 7.16 1.20
CA VAL A 112 -11.95 7.55 -0.11
C VAL A 112 -11.55 9.03 -0.07
N ILE A 113 -10.28 9.31 -0.40
CA ILE A 113 -9.76 10.67 -0.54
C ILE A 113 -9.35 10.99 -1.98
N SER A 114 -9.09 9.99 -2.80
CA SER A 114 -8.74 10.18 -4.20
C SER A 114 -9.27 9.06 -5.08
N LYS A 115 -9.57 9.41 -6.33
CA LYS A 115 -9.95 8.50 -7.41
C LYS A 115 -9.22 8.91 -8.69
N SER A 116 -8.33 8.06 -9.17
CA SER A 116 -7.59 8.24 -10.42
C SER A 116 -8.07 7.21 -11.44
N LYS A 117 -8.45 7.67 -12.63
CA LYS A 117 -8.82 6.79 -13.75
C LYS A 117 -7.56 6.30 -14.46
N ALA A 118 -7.69 5.38 -15.42
CA ALA A 118 -6.60 4.99 -16.33
C ALA A 118 -5.28 4.56 -15.63
N THR A 119 -5.37 3.80 -14.54
CA THR A 119 -4.19 3.31 -13.81
C THR A 119 -3.93 1.85 -14.10
N LEU A 120 -2.71 1.51 -14.52
CA LEU A 120 -2.25 0.13 -14.62
C LEU A 120 -1.50 -0.31 -13.37
N GLU A 121 -1.36 -1.62 -13.23
CA GLU A 121 -0.58 -2.27 -12.18
C GLU A 121 0.92 -1.92 -12.25
N ASN A 122 1.70 -2.31 -11.24
CA ASN A 122 3.01 -1.76 -10.89
C ASN A 122 2.92 -0.37 -10.26
N ILE A 123 2.01 -0.18 -9.31
CA ILE A 123 1.95 1.06 -8.53
C ILE A 123 3.18 1.13 -7.63
N ARG A 124 3.82 2.29 -7.62
CA ARG A 124 5.04 2.57 -6.85
C ARG A 124 4.85 3.74 -5.91
N LEU A 125 5.59 3.73 -4.80
CA LEU A 125 5.72 4.85 -3.89
C LEU A 125 7.11 5.44 -3.96
N THR A 126 7.17 6.77 -4.01
CA THR A 126 8.43 7.50 -3.88
C THR A 126 8.74 7.76 -2.40
N ALA A 127 9.94 8.24 -2.09
CA ALA A 127 10.26 8.78 -0.76
C ALA A 127 9.82 10.26 -0.60
N ALA A 128 9.43 10.92 -1.70
CA ALA A 128 8.99 12.31 -1.70
C ALA A 128 7.55 12.43 -1.18
N HIS A 129 7.25 13.58 -0.60
CA HIS A 129 5.91 13.90 -0.13
C HIS A 129 5.45 15.23 -0.72
N SER A 130 4.20 15.29 -1.14
CA SER A 130 3.51 16.52 -1.54
C SER A 130 2.33 16.76 -0.61
N ASN A 131 2.25 17.96 -0.03
CA ASN A 131 1.18 18.33 0.91
C ASN A 131 0.95 17.30 2.04
N GLY A 132 2.03 16.69 2.52
CA GLY A 132 2.02 15.74 3.64
C GLY A 132 1.70 14.28 3.26
N TRP A 133 1.57 13.96 1.98
CA TRP A 133 1.31 12.59 1.50
C TRP A 133 2.43 12.11 0.56
N LEU A 134 2.78 10.82 0.62
CA LEU A 134 3.76 10.20 -0.28
C LEU A 134 3.35 10.33 -1.74
N ASP A 135 4.28 10.74 -2.61
CA ASP A 135 3.98 10.77 -4.04
C ASP A 135 3.92 9.34 -4.61
N ILE A 136 2.97 9.12 -5.53
CA ILE A 136 2.67 7.82 -6.14
C ILE A 136 3.12 7.85 -7.60
N ILE A 137 3.77 6.79 -8.07
CA ILE A 137 4.01 6.59 -9.50
C ILE A 137 3.11 5.47 -10.01
N VAL A 138 2.40 5.74 -11.10
CA VAL A 138 1.56 4.76 -11.78
C VAL A 138 1.92 4.67 -13.25
N HIS A 139 1.67 3.54 -13.88
CA HIS A 139 1.75 3.42 -15.32
C HIS A 139 0.40 3.80 -15.95
N SER A 140 0.40 4.75 -16.89
CA SER A 140 -0.79 5.24 -17.58
C SER A 140 -0.44 5.83 -18.94
N ASP A 141 -1.23 5.48 -19.96
CA ASP A 141 -1.04 5.94 -21.35
C ASP A 141 0.42 5.78 -21.82
N GLY A 142 0.95 4.56 -21.66
CA GLY A 142 2.29 4.17 -22.12
C GLY A 142 3.47 4.75 -21.34
N ALA A 143 3.25 5.52 -20.27
CA ALA A 143 4.31 6.13 -19.48
C ALA A 143 4.09 6.00 -17.98
N GLU A 144 5.17 6.09 -17.20
CA GLU A 144 5.12 6.27 -15.75
C GLU A 144 4.73 7.72 -15.46
N ARG A 145 3.72 7.94 -14.61
CA ARG A 145 3.17 9.26 -14.28
C ARG A 145 3.31 9.49 -12.77
N LEU A 146 3.82 10.65 -12.39
CA LEU A 146 3.95 11.05 -10.99
C LEU A 146 2.68 11.74 -10.50
N LEU A 147 2.05 11.17 -9.50
CA LEU A 147 0.87 11.69 -8.83
C LEU A 147 1.31 12.33 -7.52
N GLN A 148 1.17 13.65 -7.46
CA GLN A 148 1.44 14.46 -6.27
C GLN A 148 0.11 14.84 -5.63
N PHE A 149 0.00 14.69 -4.32
CA PHE A 149 -1.20 15.09 -3.60
C PHE A 149 -1.30 16.62 -3.58
N ASP A 150 -2.44 17.19 -3.99
CA ASP A 150 -2.63 18.65 -4.13
C ASP A 150 -3.08 19.34 -2.82
N GLY A 151 -3.25 18.57 -1.74
CA GLY A 151 -3.84 19.01 -0.47
C GLY A 151 -5.27 18.53 -0.25
N MET A 152 -5.93 18.05 -1.32
CA MET A 152 -7.27 17.45 -1.29
C MET A 152 -7.29 16.04 -1.87
N ASN A 153 -6.63 15.81 -3.01
CA ASN A 153 -6.64 14.56 -3.75
C ASN A 153 -5.35 14.37 -4.58
N TYR A 154 -5.14 13.15 -5.07
CA TYR A 154 -4.21 12.92 -6.19
C TYR A 154 -4.90 13.27 -7.52
N PRO A 155 -4.16 13.48 -8.62
CA PRO A 155 -4.76 13.77 -9.93
C PRO A 155 -5.77 12.70 -10.34
N SER A 156 -6.93 13.14 -10.83
CA SER A 156 -8.03 12.24 -11.22
C SER A 156 -7.80 11.48 -12.52
N ASP A 157 -6.85 11.95 -13.33
CA ASP A 157 -6.48 11.36 -14.60
C ASP A 157 -4.94 11.43 -14.76
N PRO A 158 -4.23 10.31 -14.55
CA PRO A 158 -2.79 10.24 -14.74
C PRO A 158 -2.33 10.42 -16.21
N SER A 159 -3.19 10.08 -17.19
CA SER A 159 -2.79 10.04 -18.61
C SER A 159 -2.38 11.40 -19.18
N ILE A 160 -2.87 12.48 -18.56
CA ILE A 160 -2.59 13.87 -18.96
C ILE A 160 -1.41 14.49 -18.20
N LEU A 161 -0.83 13.78 -17.22
CA LEU A 161 0.30 14.27 -16.43
C LEU A 161 1.61 14.16 -17.21
N PRO A 162 2.65 14.97 -16.95
CA PRO A 162 3.97 14.70 -17.51
C PRO A 162 4.51 13.33 -17.06
N ALA A 163 5.38 12.73 -17.88
CA ALA A 163 6.08 11.51 -17.51
C ALA A 163 6.99 11.75 -16.29
N ALA A 164 7.03 10.79 -15.38
CA ALA A 164 8.00 10.75 -14.30
C ALA A 164 9.41 10.57 -14.88
N SER A 165 10.41 11.19 -14.26
CA SER A 165 11.80 10.98 -14.65
C SER A 165 12.27 9.56 -14.31
N GLN A 166 13.26 9.05 -15.05
CA GLN A 166 13.81 7.72 -14.79
C GLN A 166 14.37 7.59 -13.37
N GLU A 167 15.02 8.64 -12.86
CA GLU A 167 15.54 8.68 -11.50
C GLU A 167 14.44 8.50 -10.45
N GLN A 168 13.29 9.16 -10.64
CA GLN A 168 12.13 9.00 -9.75
C GLN A 168 11.58 7.57 -9.80
N VAL A 169 11.53 6.97 -10.98
CA VAL A 169 11.04 5.59 -11.16
C VAL A 169 11.99 4.58 -10.50
N ASP A 170 13.30 4.73 -10.69
CA ASP A 170 14.32 3.82 -10.16
C ASP A 170 14.44 3.90 -8.64
N ALA A 171 14.21 5.08 -8.07
CA ALA A 171 14.22 5.28 -6.62
C ALA A 171 12.92 4.85 -5.93
N ALA A 172 11.84 4.60 -6.69
CA ALA A 172 10.53 4.28 -6.14
C ALA A 172 10.36 2.77 -5.87
N GLN A 173 9.62 2.45 -4.81
CA GLN A 173 9.33 1.08 -4.40
C GLN A 173 8.02 0.60 -5.02
N ILE A 174 8.03 -0.55 -5.68
CA ILE A 174 6.78 -1.21 -6.12
C ILE A 174 6.01 -1.70 -4.88
N VAL A 175 4.77 -1.24 -4.73
CA VAL A 175 3.87 -1.61 -3.62
C VAL A 175 2.65 -2.41 -4.07
N LEU A 176 2.31 -2.35 -5.36
CA LEU A 176 1.27 -3.17 -5.96
C LEU A 176 1.77 -3.69 -7.32
N PRO A 177 2.37 -4.89 -7.36
CA PRO A 177 2.96 -5.43 -8.58
C PRO A 177 1.89 -5.82 -9.61
N ARG A 178 2.31 -5.91 -10.87
CA ARG A 178 1.51 -6.54 -11.92
C ARG A 178 1.22 -8.01 -11.55
N GLY A 179 -0.03 -8.41 -11.67
CA GLY A 179 -0.44 -9.80 -11.51
C GLY A 179 0.35 -10.68 -12.47
N GLN A 180 0.96 -11.74 -11.95
CA GLN A 180 1.52 -12.83 -12.74
C GLN A 180 0.41 -13.74 -13.24
#